data_AF-A0A0F9KWA8-F1
#
_entry.id   AF-A0A0F9KWA8-F1
#
_cell.length_a   1.000
_cell.length_b   1.000
_cell.length_c   1.000
_cell.angle_alpha   90.00
_cell.angle_beta   90.00
_cell.angle_gamma   90.00
#
_symmetry.space_group_name_H-M   'P 1'
#
loop_
_entity.id
_entity.type
_entity.pdbx_description
1 polymer ?
#
loop_
_entity_poly.entity_id
_entity_poly.type
_entity_poly.pdbx_seq_one_letter_code
_entity_poly.pdbx_strand_id
1 'polypeptide(L)' 'DPVRRCADISKAKRILNWEPSTSLEDGLKKTIAWFKDNG' A
#
# COMPACT_ATOMS: atom_id res chain seq x y z
N ASP A 1 -8.56 3.86 19.94
CA ASP A 1 -7.99 3.53 18.61
C ASP A 1 -7.20 2.24 18.61
N PRO A 2 -7.31 1.43 17.55
CA PRO A 2 -6.52 0.22 17.42
C PRO A 2 -5.04 0.58 17.24
N VAL A 3 -4.18 -0.11 17.98
CA VAL A 3 -2.71 0.08 17.95
C VAL A 3 -2.11 -0.34 16.61
N ARG A 4 -2.75 -1.27 15.89
CA ARG A 4 -2.37 -1.70 14.54
C ARG A 4 -3.58 -1.64 13.62
N ARG A 5 -3.44 -0.94 12.49
CA ARG A 5 -4.43 -0.90 11.42
C ARG A 5 -4.02 -1.87 10.32
N CYS A 6 -4.87 -2.85 10.05
CA CYS A 6 -4.69 -3.82 8.96
C CYS A 6 -6.08 -4.17 8.43
N ALA A 7 -6.51 -3.50 7.35
CA ALA A 7 -7.83 -3.72 6.79
C ALA A 7 -7.86 -5.05 6.02
N ASP A 8 -8.91 -5.84 6.23
CA ASP A 8 -9.18 -7.00 5.37
C ASP A 8 -9.65 -6.53 4.00
N ILE A 9 -8.94 -6.97 2.96
CA ILE A 9 -9.21 -6.60 1.55
C ILE A 9 -10.00 -7.67 0.79
N SER A 10 -10.44 -8.76 1.46
CA SER A 10 -11.12 -9.89 0.82
C SER A 10 -12.38 -9.48 0.05
N LYS A 11 -13.11 -8.47 0.53
CA LYS A 11 -14.30 -7.92 -0.17
C LYS A 11 -13.94 -7.29 -1.51
N ALA A 12 -12.86 -6.51 -1.58
CA ALA A 12 -12.41 -5.87 -2.80
C ALA A 12 -11.88 -6.91 -3.80
N LYS A 13 -11.12 -7.90 -3.34
CA LYS A 13 -10.69 -9.03 -4.17
C LYS A 13 -11.87 -9.75 -4.81
N ARG A 14 -12.90 -10.07 -4.03
CA ARG A 14 -14.06 -10.83 -4.53
C ARG A 14 -14.95 -10.05 -5.49
N ILE A 15 -15.26 -8.79 -5.17
CA ILE A 15 -16.28 -8.01 -5.91
C ILE A 15 -15.66 -7.26 -7.08
N LEU A 16 -14.44 -6.74 -6.90
CA LEU A 16 -13.78 -5.87 -7.86
C LEU A 16 -12.64 -6.58 -8.60
N ASN A 17 -12.33 -7.83 -8.26
CA ASN A 17 -11.12 -8.52 -8.70
C ASN A 17 -9.86 -7.66 -8.47
N TRP A 18 -9.86 -6.90 -7.37
CA TRP A 18 -8.83 -5.90 -7.10
C TRP A 18 -7.90 -6.36 -5.99
N GLU A 19 -6.59 -6.19 -6.22
CA GLU A 19 -5.54 -6.33 -5.23
C GLU A 19 -4.40 -5.35 -5.54
N PRO A 20 -3.57 -4.96 -4.53
CA PRO A 20 -2.45 -4.07 -4.76
C PRO A 20 -1.42 -4.72 -5.71
N SER A 21 -1.05 -3.98 -6.76
CA SER A 21 -0.06 -4.41 -7.75
C SER A 21 1.38 -4.01 -7.40
N THR A 22 1.56 -3.16 -6.38
CA THR A 22 2.87 -2.71 -5.91
C THR A 22 3.16 -3.36 -4.56
N SER A 23 4.35 -3.97 -4.43
CA SER A 23 4.81 -4.53 -3.17
C SER A 23 5.10 -3.43 -2.15
N LEU A 24 5.11 -3.78 -0.85
CA LEU A 24 5.48 -2.83 0.20
C LEU A 24 6.89 -2.27 -0.01
N GLU A 25 7.85 -3.14 -0.34
CA GLU A 25 9.25 -2.75 -0.55
C GLU A 25 9.39 -1.76 -1.71
N ASP A 26 8.75 -2.05 -2.85
CA ASP A 26 8.83 -1.18 -4.02
C ASP A 26 8.14 0.16 -3.78
N GLY A 27 7.00 0.14 -3.09
CA GLY A 27 6.30 1.36 -2.67
C GLY A 27 7.16 2.24 -1.78
N LEU A 28 7.86 1.65 -0.80
CA LEU A 28 8.75 2.37 0.11
C LEU A 28 9.95 2.97 -0.63
N LYS A 29 10.60 2.22 -1.53
CA LYS A 29 11.71 2.73 -2.35
C LYS A 29 11.30 3.96 -3.16
N LYS A 30 10.15 3.89 -3.84
CA LYS A 30 9.60 5.01 -4.63
C LYS A 30 9.30 6.22 -3.77
N THR A 31 8.71 6.00 -2.60
CA THR A 31 8.37 7.06 -1.65
C THR A 31 9.63 7.78 -1.16
N ILE A 32 10.67 7.04 -0.77
CA ILE A 32 11.95 7.60 -0.32
C ILE A 32 12.63 8.39 -1.43
N ALA A 33 12.65 7.86 -2.66
CA ALA A 33 13.23 8.55 -3.81
C ALA A 33 12.52 9.89 -4.06
N TRP A 34 11.18 9.89 -4.06
CA TRP A 34 10.41 11.12 -4.22
C TRP A 34 10.74 12.16 -3.13
N PHE A 35 10.86 11.75 -1.87
CA PHE A 35 11.26 12.65 -0.77
C PHE A 35 12.68 13.20 -0.93
N LYS A 36 13.62 12.42 -1.50
CA LYS A 36 14.98 12.91 -1.77
C LYS A 36 15.02 13.95 -2.89
N ASP A 37 14.15 13.79 -3.89
CA ASP A 37 14.14 14.64 -5.08
C ASP A 37 13.27 15.91 -4.90
N ASN A 38 12.32 15.91 -3.96
CA ASN A 38 11.31 16.97 -3.77
C ASN A 38 11.26 17.54 -2.33
N GLY A 39 12.19 17.14 -1.47
CA GLY A 39 12.30 17.61 -0.08
C GLY A 39 13.13 18.88 0.07
#